data_AF-A0A6A4NW28-F1
#
_entry.id   AF-A0A6A4NW28-F1
#
_cell.length_a   1.000
_cell.length_b   1.000
_cell.length_c   1.000
_cell.angle_alpha   90.00
_cell.angle_beta   90.00
_cell.angle_gamma   90.00
#
_symmetry.space_group_name_H-M   'P 1'
#
loop_
_entity.id
_entity.type
_entity.pdbx_description
1 polymer ?
#
loop_
_entity_poly.entity_id
_entity_poly.type
_entity_poly.pdbx_seq_one_letter_code
_entity_poly.pdbx_strand_id
1 'polypeptide(L)'
;MGRIFHWLGDPRDLKGQIIASLQRKLGASSFIHCFTEISSTVSLSLSVYMALQEKLDRFKKQQEKCQSTLVSTKAAQTLKSPSSSSTNGRVTPIPSVKFSNDTERLQHINSIRKAPVGAQMKRVIDLLFETRQALTPDQINQVCYVDMNANRNVFESMRKNPKIKYDGERFSYKSKHDVRDKKELLVLIRKFLEGIAVIDLKDSYPTVMEDLQALKAAGQIWLLSNFDSQEDIAYPNDPRVPIKVDDDLKLLFRGIELPRDMLDIERDLLKNGMKPATNTAKRRSTAQMEGIPASKSKPKKKNKEISKRTKLTNVHLPELFQNLKGD
;
A
#
# COMPACT_ATOMS: atom_id res chain seq x y z
N MET A 1 23.62 2.90 53.87
CA MET A 1 23.99 4.20 53.28
C MET A 1 25.18 3.94 52.35
N GLY A 2 25.10 3.91 51.02
CA GLY A 2 24.27 4.67 50.11
C GLY A 2 25.09 5.81 49.49
N ARG A 3 26.02 5.52 48.57
CA ARG A 3 26.53 6.48 47.59
C ARG A 3 26.76 5.81 46.23
N ILE A 4 25.88 6.23 45.34
CA ILE A 4 25.89 6.11 43.88
C ILE A 4 27.08 6.89 43.31
N PHE A 5 27.84 6.30 42.38
CA PHE A 5 28.65 7.07 41.42
C PHE A 5 28.68 6.35 40.06
N HIS A 6 27.78 6.84 39.19
CA HIS A 6 28.00 7.23 37.80
C HIS A 6 29.11 6.49 37.00
N TRP A 7 28.70 5.55 36.15
CA TRP A 7 29.46 5.12 34.97
C TRP A 7 28.79 5.76 33.75
N LEU A 8 29.25 6.93 33.34
CA LEU A 8 28.95 7.53 32.04
C LEU A 8 30.21 7.40 31.20
N GLY A 9 30.28 6.34 30.38
CA GLY A 9 31.40 6.10 29.47
C GLY A 9 31.44 7.15 28.35
N ASP A 10 32.64 7.68 28.11
CA ASP A 10 32.93 8.77 27.18
C ASP A 10 32.59 8.35 25.72
N PRO A 11 31.70 9.05 24.99
CA PRO A 11 31.18 8.64 23.67
C PRO A 11 32.21 8.66 22.52
N ARG A 12 33.46 9.02 22.79
CA ARG A 12 34.57 8.96 21.82
C ARG A 12 35.17 7.56 21.67
N ASP A 13 34.99 6.69 22.67
CA ASP A 13 35.58 5.34 22.66
C ASP A 13 34.79 4.37 21.77
N LEU A 14 33.46 4.50 21.72
CA LEU A 14 32.60 3.66 20.88
C LEU A 14 32.80 3.91 19.38
N LYS A 15 33.04 5.18 18.98
CA LYS A 15 33.39 5.53 17.60
C LYS A 15 34.74 4.93 17.20
N GLY A 16 35.74 4.98 18.10
CA GLY A 16 37.05 4.37 17.87
C GLY A 16 36.96 2.86 17.66
N GLN A 17 36.16 2.17 18.47
CA GLN A 17 35.96 0.73 18.39
C GLN A 17 35.25 0.29 17.10
N ILE A 18 34.24 1.05 16.65
CA ILE A 18 33.51 0.76 15.41
C ILE A 18 34.41 0.97 14.17
N ILE A 19 35.20 2.04 14.17
CA ILE A 19 36.15 2.36 13.08
C ILE A 19 37.23 1.28 12.98
N ALA A 20 37.82 0.86 14.11
CA ALA A 20 38.83 -0.20 14.14
C ALA A 20 38.27 -1.59 13.76
N SER A 21 36.97 -1.82 13.95
CA SER A 21 36.31 -3.05 13.52
C SER A 21 35.97 -3.07 12.03
N LEU A 22 35.65 -1.92 11.43
CA LEU A 22 35.37 -1.81 10.00
C LEU A 22 36.66 -1.83 9.15
N GLN A 23 37.74 -1.24 9.65
CA GLN A 23 39.05 -1.21 8.98
C GLN A 23 39.71 -2.61 8.91
N ARG A 24 39.33 -3.55 9.79
CA ARG A 24 39.72 -4.97 9.71
C ARG A 24 38.89 -5.79 8.72
N LYS A 25 37.69 -5.34 8.35
CA LYS A 25 36.74 -6.08 7.49
C LYS A 25 36.78 -5.63 6.02
N LEU A 26 37.24 -4.41 5.75
CA LEU A 26 37.29 -3.84 4.41
C LEU A 26 38.73 -3.37 4.15
N GLY A 27 39.39 -3.92 3.13
CA GLY A 27 40.74 -3.51 2.75
C GLY A 27 40.85 -1.99 2.54
N ALA A 28 42.05 -1.43 2.81
CA ALA A 28 42.30 0.00 3.02
C ALA A 28 41.72 0.96 1.94
N SER A 29 41.63 0.51 0.69
CA SER A 29 41.11 1.31 -0.42
C SER A 29 39.58 1.51 -0.36
N SER A 30 38.83 0.52 0.14
CA SER A 30 37.36 0.57 0.21
C SER A 30 36.86 1.33 1.45
N PHE A 31 37.70 1.42 2.50
CA PHE A 31 37.38 2.14 3.73
C PHE A 31 37.40 3.67 3.55
N ILE A 32 38.34 4.21 2.76
CA ILE A 32 38.47 5.65 2.52
C ILE A 32 37.27 6.19 1.74
N HIS A 33 36.84 5.48 0.69
CA HIS A 33 35.70 5.91 -0.14
C HIS A 33 34.37 5.86 0.62
N CYS A 34 34.18 4.85 1.47
CA CYS A 34 32.96 4.73 2.27
C CYS A 34 32.90 5.80 3.39
N PHE A 35 34.05 6.16 3.99
CA PHE A 35 34.10 7.16 5.06
C PHE A 35 33.88 8.60 4.56
N THR A 36 34.37 8.95 3.37
CA THR A 36 34.14 10.28 2.77
C THR A 36 32.70 10.49 2.35
N GLU A 37 32.03 9.44 1.87
CA GLU A 37 30.63 9.47 1.44
C GLU A 37 29.66 9.56 2.64
N ILE A 38 29.95 8.84 3.72
CA ILE A 38 29.20 8.94 4.99
C ILE A 38 29.41 10.31 5.65
N SER A 39 30.63 10.86 5.64
CA SER A 39 30.89 12.18 6.22
C SER A 39 30.17 13.31 5.46
N SER A 40 30.08 13.20 4.13
CA SER A 40 29.42 14.21 3.28
C SER A 40 27.90 14.19 3.45
N THR A 41 27.31 13.00 3.53
CA THR A 41 25.85 12.83 3.75
C THR A 41 25.41 13.27 5.15
N VAL A 42 26.22 12.99 6.18
CA VAL A 42 25.95 13.48 7.54
C VAL A 42 26.04 15.01 7.62
N SER A 43 27.03 15.62 6.97
CA SER A 43 27.20 17.08 6.91
C SER A 43 26.03 17.79 6.20
N LEU A 44 25.56 17.21 5.09
CA LEU A 44 24.37 17.70 4.38
C LEU A 44 23.10 17.59 5.25
N SER A 45 22.91 16.49 5.99
CA SER A 45 21.74 16.32 6.87
C SER A 45 21.72 17.31 8.04
N LEU A 46 22.89 17.62 8.63
CA LEU A 46 23.00 18.60 9.71
C LEU A 46 22.70 20.03 9.22
N SER A 47 23.16 20.37 8.01
CA SER A 47 22.87 21.67 7.40
C SER A 47 21.37 21.86 7.14
N VAL A 48 20.69 20.83 6.62
CA VAL A 48 19.24 20.85 6.41
C VAL A 48 18.48 20.98 7.73
N TYR A 49 18.91 20.27 8.78
CA TYR A 49 18.29 20.36 10.11
C TYR A 49 18.41 21.76 10.71
N MET A 50 19.58 22.39 10.62
CA MET A 50 19.79 23.76 11.13
C MET A 50 19.01 24.80 10.34
N ALA A 51 18.90 24.67 9.02
CA ALA A 51 18.08 25.56 8.19
C ALA A 51 16.57 25.40 8.49
N LEU A 52 16.11 24.21 8.85
CA LEU A 52 14.74 23.95 9.28
C LEU A 52 14.45 24.57 10.65
N GLN A 53 15.40 24.44 11.59
CA GLN A 53 15.31 25.04 12.91
C GLN A 53 15.20 26.57 12.83
N GLU A 54 16.02 27.20 11.98
CA GLU A 54 16.00 28.66 11.79
C GLU A 54 14.68 29.14 11.18
N LYS A 55 14.11 28.40 10.22
CA LYS A 55 12.78 28.70 9.66
C LYS A 55 11.67 28.60 10.71
N LEU A 56 11.77 27.61 11.60
CA LEU A 56 10.80 27.39 12.67
C LEU A 56 10.86 28.52 13.71
N ASP A 57 12.05 29.00 14.07
CA ASP A 57 12.24 30.11 14.98
C ASP A 57 11.77 31.45 14.39
N ARG A 58 12.02 31.68 13.09
CA ARG A 58 11.46 32.85 12.37
C ARG A 58 9.94 32.84 12.37
N PHE A 59 9.32 31.68 12.16
CA PHE A 59 7.86 31.53 12.19
C PHE A 59 7.27 31.80 13.58
N LYS A 60 7.87 31.26 14.64
CA LYS A 60 7.46 31.55 16.03
C LYS A 60 7.58 33.04 16.36
N LYS A 61 8.70 33.67 16.00
CA LYS A 61 8.91 35.11 16.21
C LYS A 61 7.92 35.97 15.43
N GLN A 62 7.45 35.50 14.26
CA GLN A 62 6.41 36.15 13.49
C GLN A 62 5.03 36.01 14.14
N GLN A 63 4.70 34.83 14.70
CA GLN A 63 3.48 34.63 15.49
C GLN A 63 3.43 35.56 16.71
N GLU A 64 4.52 35.67 17.47
CA GLU A 64 4.60 36.56 18.65
C GLU A 64 4.41 38.03 18.27
N LYS A 65 5.00 38.49 17.16
CA LYS A 65 4.81 39.85 16.65
C LYS A 65 3.36 40.11 16.27
N CYS A 66 2.72 39.18 15.57
CA CYS A 66 1.30 39.30 15.19
C CYS A 66 0.40 39.35 16.44
N GLN A 67 0.66 38.52 17.46
CA GLN A 67 -0.09 38.54 18.71
C GLN A 67 0.13 39.86 19.50
N SER A 68 1.36 40.37 19.58
CA SER A 68 1.64 41.65 20.25
C SER A 68 0.94 42.83 19.57
N THR A 69 0.80 42.80 18.24
CA THR A 69 0.10 43.84 17.48
C THR A 69 -1.40 43.82 17.75
N LEU A 70 -1.98 42.64 17.93
CA LEU A 70 -3.41 42.46 18.26
C LEU A 70 -3.75 42.86 19.70
N VAL A 71 -2.81 42.72 20.64
CA VAL A 71 -3.00 43.18 22.03
C VAL A 71 -2.92 44.70 22.12
N SER A 72 -1.98 45.34 21.40
CA SER A 72 -1.82 46.80 21.39
C SER A 72 -2.98 47.53 20.72
N THR A 73 -3.63 46.96 19.71
CA THR A 73 -4.83 47.56 19.08
C THR A 73 -6.07 47.47 19.96
N LYS A 74 -6.14 46.48 20.87
CA LYS A 74 -7.24 46.34 21.84
C LYS A 74 -7.09 47.29 23.03
N ALA A 75 -5.87 47.69 23.38
CA ALA A 75 -5.59 48.66 24.44
C ALA A 75 -5.86 50.14 24.03
N ALA A 76 -5.89 50.44 22.72
CA ALA A 76 -6.14 51.79 22.22
C ALA A 76 -7.63 52.20 22.22
N GLN A 77 -8.56 51.30 22.55
CA GLN A 77 -10.01 51.58 22.56
C GLN A 77 -10.60 51.90 23.96
N THR A 78 -9.80 51.97 25.03
CA THR A 78 -10.30 52.14 26.42
C THR A 78 -10.18 53.55 27.00
N LEU A 79 -10.11 54.61 26.20
CA LEU A 79 -10.17 55.99 26.70
C LEU A 79 -11.24 56.79 25.95
N LYS A 80 -12.47 56.75 26.47
CA LYS A 80 -13.48 57.83 26.48
C LYS A 80 -14.74 57.34 27.23
N SER A 81 -14.85 57.73 28.50
CA SER A 81 -16.14 57.78 29.22
C SER A 81 -16.73 59.19 29.08
N PRO A 82 -18.06 59.35 29.28
CA PRO A 82 -18.47 59.92 30.55
C PRO A 82 -19.62 59.19 31.26
N SER A 83 -19.51 59.27 32.59
CA SER A 83 -20.40 59.00 33.73
C SER A 83 -21.92 58.88 33.56
N SER A 84 -22.52 57.93 34.30
CA SER A 84 -23.52 58.24 35.35
C SER A 84 -23.83 57.05 36.30
N SER A 85 -23.70 57.34 37.60
CA SER A 85 -24.44 56.88 38.80
C SER A 85 -24.91 55.42 39.02
N SER A 86 -24.30 54.79 40.05
CA SER A 86 -24.88 54.09 41.22
C SER A 86 -25.97 53.02 41.07
N THR A 87 -25.70 51.80 41.57
CA THR A 87 -26.21 51.27 42.86
C THR A 87 -25.69 49.85 43.15
N ASN A 88 -25.56 49.55 44.44
CA ASN A 88 -24.92 48.36 45.01
C ASN A 88 -25.61 47.04 44.66
N GLY A 89 -24.82 46.05 44.21
CA GLY A 89 -25.22 44.65 44.13
C GLY A 89 -24.00 43.76 44.29
N ARG A 90 -23.99 42.93 45.33
CA ARG A 90 -22.93 41.96 45.66
C ARG A 90 -22.84 40.90 44.56
N VAL A 91 -21.88 41.04 43.65
CA VAL A 91 -21.60 40.05 42.60
C VAL A 91 -20.65 38.99 43.16
N THR A 92 -21.17 37.79 43.37
CA THR A 92 -20.36 36.56 43.51
C THR A 92 -19.43 36.40 42.30
N PRO A 93 -18.16 36.02 42.48
CA PRO A 93 -17.24 35.89 41.36
C PRO A 93 -17.69 34.75 40.45
N ILE A 94 -18.21 35.12 39.27
CA ILE A 94 -18.46 34.19 38.17
C ILE A 94 -17.08 33.68 37.73
N PRO A 95 -16.85 32.36 37.61
CA PRO A 95 -15.58 31.84 37.16
C PRO A 95 -15.29 32.39 35.76
N SER A 96 -14.10 32.95 35.58
CA SER A 96 -13.63 33.49 34.31
C SER A 96 -13.71 32.40 33.22
N VAL A 97 -14.72 32.51 32.36
CA VAL A 97 -14.92 31.63 31.20
C VAL A 97 -13.73 31.82 30.27
N LYS A 98 -12.99 30.73 30.01
CA LYS A 98 -11.85 30.68 29.08
C LYS A 98 -12.36 30.76 27.63
N PHE A 99 -12.85 31.94 27.25
CA PHE A 99 -13.59 32.23 26.01
C PHE A 99 -12.84 31.90 24.71
N SER A 100 -11.50 31.85 24.77
CA SER A 100 -10.67 31.58 23.60
C SER A 100 -10.82 30.15 23.08
N ASN A 101 -10.90 29.15 23.96
CA ASN A 101 -10.91 27.75 23.55
C ASN A 101 -12.25 27.34 22.91
N ASP A 102 -13.36 27.88 23.42
CA ASP A 102 -14.69 27.59 22.88
C ASP A 102 -14.88 28.19 21.48
N THR A 103 -14.35 29.39 21.24
CA THR A 103 -14.43 30.06 19.94
C THR A 103 -13.66 29.27 18.87
N GLU A 104 -12.44 28.81 19.21
CA GLU A 104 -11.60 28.01 18.30
C GLU A 104 -12.24 26.65 17.99
N ARG A 105 -12.78 25.97 19.00
CA ARG A 105 -13.50 24.70 18.80
C ARG A 105 -14.70 24.86 17.87
N LEU A 106 -15.51 25.90 18.08
CA LEU A 106 -16.69 26.17 17.23
C LEU A 106 -16.28 26.51 15.79
N GLN A 107 -15.20 27.28 15.60
CA GLN A 107 -14.66 27.55 14.27
C GLN A 107 -14.19 26.26 13.58
N HIS A 108 -13.51 25.37 14.30
CA HIS A 108 -13.08 24.08 13.76
C HIS A 108 -14.27 23.21 13.34
N ILE A 109 -15.30 23.10 14.18
CA ILE A 109 -16.54 22.38 13.88
C ILE A 109 -17.20 22.96 12.63
N ASN A 110 -17.30 24.29 12.54
CA ASN A 110 -17.91 24.96 11.41
C ASN A 110 -17.11 24.73 10.11
N SER A 111 -15.78 24.77 10.20
CA SER A 111 -14.89 24.45 9.09
C SER A 111 -15.12 23.02 8.57
N ILE A 112 -15.26 22.03 9.46
CA ILE A 112 -15.57 20.64 9.08
C ILE A 112 -16.95 20.54 8.42
N ARG A 113 -17.98 21.17 9.00
CA ARG A 113 -19.35 21.08 8.48
C ARG A 113 -19.53 21.77 7.13
N LYS A 114 -18.75 22.81 6.86
CA LYS A 114 -18.71 23.51 5.56
C LYS A 114 -17.75 22.87 4.57
N ALA A 115 -16.95 21.87 4.98
CA ALA A 115 -16.05 21.17 4.08
C ALA A 115 -16.84 20.43 2.98
N PRO A 116 -16.26 20.21 1.80
CA PRO A 116 -16.90 19.46 0.74
C PRO A 116 -17.26 18.03 1.20
N VAL A 117 -18.30 17.46 0.61
CA VAL A 117 -18.84 16.13 0.97
C VAL A 117 -17.73 15.06 1.01
N GLY A 118 -16.84 15.03 0.03
CA GLY A 118 -15.73 14.07 -0.02
C GLY A 118 -14.77 14.17 1.17
N ALA A 119 -14.52 15.39 1.69
CA ALA A 119 -13.67 15.58 2.87
C ALA A 119 -14.35 15.10 4.16
N GLN A 120 -15.66 15.35 4.28
CA GLN A 120 -16.44 14.83 5.41
C GLN A 120 -16.49 13.30 5.38
N MET A 121 -16.74 12.70 4.20
CA MET A 121 -16.74 11.25 4.02
C MET A 121 -15.39 10.63 4.41
N LYS A 122 -14.28 11.20 3.91
CA LYS A 122 -12.94 10.71 4.24
C LYS A 122 -12.72 10.67 5.74
N ARG A 123 -13.07 11.75 6.45
CA ARG A 123 -12.92 11.84 7.91
C ARG A 123 -13.71 10.75 8.65
N VAL A 124 -14.93 10.45 8.20
CA VAL A 124 -15.75 9.37 8.79
C VAL A 124 -15.17 7.99 8.46
N ILE A 125 -14.69 7.77 7.24
CA ILE A 125 -14.04 6.51 6.83
C ILE A 125 -12.78 6.27 7.67
N ASP A 126 -11.95 7.30 7.85
CA ASP A 126 -10.73 7.23 8.66
C ASP A 126 -11.08 6.88 10.13
N LEU A 127 -12.12 7.52 10.70
CA LEU A 127 -12.61 7.17 12.04
C LEU A 127 -13.04 5.71 12.15
N LEU A 128 -13.85 5.22 11.21
CA LEU A 128 -14.34 3.83 11.21
C LEU A 128 -13.21 2.83 10.96
N PHE A 129 -12.21 3.21 10.17
CA PHE A 129 -11.00 2.43 9.95
C PHE A 129 -10.16 2.31 11.24
N GLU A 130 -9.94 3.42 11.95
CA GLU A 130 -9.14 3.42 13.18
C GLU A 130 -9.86 2.71 14.34
N THR A 131 -11.15 2.99 14.53
CA THR A 131 -11.92 2.45 15.67
C THR A 131 -12.34 1.01 15.48
N ARG A 132 -12.49 0.54 14.23
CA ARG A 132 -13.02 -0.80 13.88
C ARG A 132 -14.37 -1.11 14.52
N GLN A 133 -15.16 -0.09 14.86
CA GLN A 133 -16.45 -0.22 15.52
C GLN A 133 -17.61 0.22 14.62
N ALA A 134 -18.80 -0.32 14.89
CA ALA A 134 -20.03 0.12 14.25
C ALA A 134 -20.63 1.31 15.02
N LEU A 135 -20.61 2.49 14.42
CA LEU A 135 -21.01 3.76 15.05
C LEU A 135 -22.33 4.29 14.46
N THR A 136 -23.13 4.93 15.31
CA THR A 136 -24.33 5.65 14.86
C THR A 136 -23.95 7.02 14.27
N PRO A 137 -24.81 7.63 13.42
CA PRO A 137 -24.61 8.99 12.92
C PRO A 137 -24.34 10.02 14.03
N ASP A 138 -25.00 9.87 15.17
CA ASP A 138 -24.86 10.78 16.31
C ASP A 138 -23.49 10.62 17.00
N GLN A 139 -23.03 9.37 17.17
CA GLN A 139 -21.68 9.10 17.68
C GLN A 139 -20.59 9.64 16.74
N ILE A 140 -20.79 9.50 15.43
CA ILE A 140 -19.88 10.05 14.42
C ILE A 140 -19.83 11.58 14.50
N ASN A 141 -20.98 12.25 14.69
CA ASN A 141 -21.03 13.71 14.88
C ASN A 141 -20.31 14.16 16.16
N GLN A 142 -20.42 13.38 17.24
CA GLN A 142 -19.73 13.70 18.50
C GLN A 142 -18.20 13.63 18.37
N VAL A 143 -17.68 12.62 17.65
CA VAL A 143 -16.23 12.39 17.53
C VAL A 143 -15.60 13.21 16.40
N CYS A 144 -16.23 13.24 15.22
CA CYS A 144 -15.67 13.85 14.03
C CYS A 144 -16.34 15.17 13.61
N TYR A 145 -17.40 15.61 14.30
CA TYR A 145 -18.15 16.83 14.01
C TYR A 145 -18.85 16.86 12.64
N VAL A 146 -18.95 15.70 11.99
CA VAL A 146 -19.68 15.49 10.74
C VAL A 146 -21.12 15.15 11.05
N ASP A 147 -22.04 16.03 10.67
CA ASP A 147 -23.47 15.84 10.88
C ASP A 147 -24.11 15.16 9.66
N MET A 148 -24.21 13.85 9.72
CA MET A 148 -24.78 13.03 8.63
C MET A 148 -26.31 13.11 8.57
N ASN A 149 -26.97 13.45 9.69
CA ASN A 149 -28.42 13.56 9.73
C ASN A 149 -28.89 14.86 9.07
N ALA A 150 -28.18 15.97 9.31
CA ALA A 150 -28.44 17.24 8.65
C ALA A 150 -28.02 17.24 7.18
N ASN A 151 -26.96 16.52 6.82
CA ASN A 151 -26.43 16.46 5.46
C ASN A 151 -26.72 15.12 4.77
N ARG A 152 -27.89 15.05 4.15
CA ARG A 152 -28.35 13.85 3.41
C ARG A 152 -27.37 13.38 2.34
N ASN A 153 -26.65 14.30 1.67
CA ASN A 153 -25.69 13.94 0.63
C ASN A 153 -24.53 13.11 1.17
N VAL A 154 -24.01 13.46 2.36
CA VAL A 154 -22.95 12.69 3.04
C VAL A 154 -23.48 11.32 3.43
N PHE A 155 -24.68 11.24 4.01
CA PHE A 155 -25.30 9.98 4.41
C PHE A 155 -25.48 9.01 3.23
N GLU A 156 -26.09 9.46 2.13
CA GLU A 156 -26.32 8.62 0.94
C GLU A 156 -24.99 8.21 0.28
N SER A 157 -24.02 9.12 0.21
CA SER A 157 -22.70 8.83 -0.35
C SER A 157 -21.92 7.81 0.48
N MET A 158 -22.03 7.88 1.81
CA MET A 158 -21.44 6.89 2.72
C MET A 158 -22.08 5.51 2.53
N ARG A 159 -23.42 5.45 2.39
CA ARG A 159 -24.13 4.19 2.14
C ARG A 159 -23.75 3.52 0.81
N LYS A 160 -23.43 4.32 -0.21
CA LYS A 160 -22.99 3.82 -1.53
C LYS A 160 -21.51 3.43 -1.56
N ASN A 161 -20.72 3.81 -0.56
CA ASN A 161 -19.27 3.60 -0.58
C ASN A 161 -18.90 2.12 -0.38
N PRO A 162 -18.03 1.52 -1.23
CA PRO A 162 -17.64 0.12 -1.10
C PRO A 162 -16.88 -0.21 0.20
N LYS A 163 -16.23 0.78 0.84
CA LYS A 163 -15.47 0.63 2.08
C LYS A 163 -16.32 0.74 3.34
N ILE A 164 -17.64 0.93 3.21
CA ILE A 164 -18.56 1.15 4.31
C ILE A 164 -19.70 0.14 4.22
N LYS A 165 -20.11 -0.37 5.37
CA LYS A 165 -21.32 -1.17 5.55
C LYS A 165 -22.30 -0.39 6.43
N TYR A 166 -23.57 -0.36 6.01
CA TYR A 166 -24.64 0.27 6.77
C TYR A 166 -25.72 -0.75 7.09
N ASP A 167 -25.95 -0.98 8.38
CA ASP A 167 -26.88 -2.02 8.86
C ASP A 167 -28.30 -1.48 9.13
N GLY A 168 -28.61 -0.26 8.70
CA GLY A 168 -29.90 0.40 8.92
C GLY A 168 -29.89 1.41 10.06
N GLU A 169 -28.96 1.26 11.01
CA GLU A 169 -28.75 2.16 12.16
C GLU A 169 -27.30 2.63 12.28
N ARG A 170 -26.33 1.75 11.98
CA ARG A 170 -24.91 1.97 12.23
C ARG A 170 -24.08 1.83 10.97
N PHE A 171 -22.98 2.59 10.93
CA PHE A 171 -21.94 2.50 9.92
C PHE A 171 -20.73 1.76 10.48
N SER A 172 -20.21 0.78 9.74
CA SER A 172 -18.97 0.08 10.05
C SER A 172 -18.04 0.08 8.84
N TYR A 173 -16.74 -0.04 9.09
CA TYR A 173 -15.76 -0.24 8.03
C TYR A 173 -15.95 -1.60 7.36
N LYS A 174 -15.76 -1.64 6.03
CA LYS A 174 -15.77 -2.87 5.23
C LYS A 174 -14.46 -2.98 4.45
N SER A 175 -13.61 -3.92 4.84
CA SER A 175 -12.42 -4.30 4.09
C SER A 175 -12.80 -5.01 2.79
N LYS A 176 -11.83 -5.17 1.87
CA LYS A 176 -12.07 -5.88 0.61
C LYS A 176 -12.41 -7.35 0.85
N HIS A 177 -11.75 -7.95 1.84
CA HIS A 177 -12.01 -9.30 2.33
C HIS A 177 -12.44 -9.21 3.80
N ASP A 178 -13.64 -9.69 4.11
CA ASP A 178 -14.19 -9.70 5.49
C ASP A 178 -13.53 -10.85 6.28
N VAL A 179 -12.31 -10.59 6.74
CA VAL A 179 -11.47 -11.51 7.52
C VAL A 179 -11.15 -10.84 8.84
N ARG A 180 -11.34 -11.56 9.95
CA ARG A 180 -11.13 -11.02 11.30
C ARG A 180 -9.92 -11.58 12.00
N ASP A 181 -9.59 -12.84 11.70
CA ASP A 181 -8.55 -13.59 12.39
C ASP A 181 -7.57 -14.28 11.43
N LYS A 182 -6.39 -14.63 11.96
CA LYS A 182 -5.37 -15.44 11.27
C LYS A 182 -5.92 -16.73 10.65
N LYS A 183 -6.85 -17.41 11.33
CA LYS A 183 -7.43 -18.68 10.85
C LYS A 183 -8.27 -18.46 9.60
N GLU A 184 -9.11 -17.42 9.61
CA GLU A 184 -9.94 -17.03 8.47
C GLU A 184 -9.06 -16.55 7.30
N LEU A 185 -7.99 -15.81 7.61
CA LEU A 185 -7.01 -15.37 6.61
C LEU A 185 -6.40 -16.56 5.87
N LEU A 186 -5.98 -17.60 6.60
CA LEU A 186 -5.43 -18.81 6.00
C LEU A 186 -6.46 -19.54 5.13
N VAL A 187 -7.72 -19.62 5.58
CA VAL A 187 -8.82 -20.21 4.80
C VAL A 187 -9.06 -19.41 3.52
N LEU A 188 -9.02 -18.08 3.60
CA LEU A 188 -9.16 -17.21 2.45
C LEU A 188 -8.03 -17.46 1.44
N ILE A 189 -6.78 -17.39 1.86
CA ILE A 189 -5.62 -17.59 0.96
C ILE A 189 -5.67 -18.95 0.27
N ARG A 190 -6.12 -20.01 0.97
CA ARG A 190 -6.29 -21.35 0.37
C ARG A 190 -7.40 -21.44 -0.67
N LYS A 191 -8.40 -20.55 -0.62
CA LYS A 191 -9.45 -20.48 -1.65
C LYS A 191 -8.96 -19.78 -2.92
N PHE A 192 -8.00 -18.88 -2.81
CA PHE A 192 -7.45 -18.10 -3.92
C PHE A 192 -6.09 -18.66 -4.36
N LEU A 193 -6.11 -19.67 -5.23
CA LEU A 193 -4.89 -20.30 -5.75
C LEU A 193 -4.03 -19.35 -6.60
N GLU A 194 -4.67 -18.35 -7.23
CA GLU A 194 -3.99 -17.31 -8.02
C GLU A 194 -3.24 -16.28 -7.16
N GLY A 195 -3.40 -16.35 -5.84
CA GLY A 195 -2.80 -15.43 -4.89
C GLY A 195 -3.67 -14.21 -4.59
N ILE A 196 -3.35 -13.53 -3.49
CA ILE A 196 -4.04 -12.32 -3.03
C ILE A 196 -3.00 -11.23 -2.77
N ALA A 197 -3.20 -10.04 -3.32
CA ALA A 197 -2.32 -8.92 -3.06
C ALA A 197 -2.38 -8.52 -1.58
N VAL A 198 -1.22 -8.32 -0.95
CA VAL A 198 -1.14 -7.93 0.47
C VAL A 198 -1.82 -6.58 0.72
N ILE A 199 -1.86 -5.68 -0.28
CA ILE A 199 -2.56 -4.39 -0.17
C ILE A 199 -4.04 -4.56 0.14
N ASP A 200 -4.65 -5.62 -0.39
CA ASP A 200 -6.07 -5.94 -0.26
C ASP A 200 -6.39 -6.61 1.08
N LEU A 201 -5.36 -7.13 1.75
CA LEU A 201 -5.44 -7.77 3.05
C LEU A 201 -5.09 -6.81 4.18
N LYS A 202 -4.24 -5.81 3.91
CA LYS A 202 -3.68 -4.88 4.91
C LYS A 202 -4.75 -4.13 5.72
N ASP A 203 -5.93 -3.91 5.15
CA ASP A 203 -7.04 -3.21 5.79
C ASP A 203 -8.06 -4.13 6.50
N SER A 204 -7.85 -5.45 6.48
CA SER A 204 -8.80 -6.43 7.02
C SER A 204 -8.90 -6.34 8.53
N TYR A 205 -7.77 -6.44 9.24
CA TYR A 205 -7.69 -6.32 10.69
C TYR A 205 -6.28 -5.86 11.13
N PRO A 206 -6.11 -5.29 12.34
CA PRO A 206 -4.87 -4.60 12.73
C PRO A 206 -3.59 -5.47 12.69
N THR A 207 -3.66 -6.73 13.10
CA THR A 207 -2.50 -7.64 13.20
C THR A 207 -2.21 -8.41 11.91
N VAL A 208 -2.91 -8.12 10.80
CA VAL A 208 -2.85 -8.90 9.56
C VAL A 208 -1.43 -9.05 9.01
N MET A 209 -0.60 -8.01 9.12
CA MET A 209 0.78 -8.05 8.63
C MET A 209 1.65 -9.00 9.46
N GLU A 210 1.48 -9.01 10.78
CA GLU A 210 2.19 -9.92 11.68
C GLU A 210 1.73 -11.36 11.44
N ASP A 211 0.42 -11.55 11.25
CA ASP A 211 -0.15 -12.86 10.98
C ASP A 211 0.27 -13.42 9.62
N LEU A 212 0.36 -12.58 8.58
CA LEU A 212 0.93 -12.95 7.28
C LEU A 212 2.39 -13.42 7.41
N GLN A 213 3.22 -12.67 8.15
CA GLN A 213 4.61 -13.08 8.41
C GLN A 213 4.67 -14.37 9.22
N ALA A 214 3.79 -14.55 10.21
CA ALA A 214 3.72 -15.76 11.01
C ALA A 214 3.26 -16.97 10.17
N LEU A 215 2.34 -16.79 9.22
CA LEU A 215 1.92 -17.83 8.28
C LEU A 215 3.03 -18.20 7.29
N LYS A 216 3.82 -17.21 6.83
CA LYS A 216 5.02 -17.44 6.01
C LYS A 216 6.07 -18.21 6.79
N ALA A 217 6.37 -17.80 8.03
CA ALA A 217 7.32 -18.48 8.90
C ALA A 217 6.90 -19.92 9.24
N ALA A 218 5.59 -20.14 9.39
CA ALA A 218 5.01 -21.47 9.54
C ALA A 218 5.02 -22.30 8.24
N GLY A 219 5.44 -21.71 7.12
CA GLY A 219 5.46 -22.37 5.81
C GLY A 219 4.07 -22.68 5.25
N GLN A 220 3.01 -22.01 5.74
CA GLN A 220 1.64 -22.25 5.29
C GLN A 220 1.24 -21.42 4.07
N ILE A 221 1.96 -20.31 3.83
CA ILE A 221 1.79 -19.45 2.67
C ILE A 221 3.15 -19.05 2.11
N TRP A 222 3.18 -18.66 0.83
CA TRP A 222 4.31 -17.97 0.23
C TRP A 222 3.96 -16.49 0.07
N LEU A 223 4.90 -15.62 0.44
CA LEU A 223 4.84 -14.19 0.16
C LEU A 223 5.91 -13.88 -0.88
N LEU A 224 5.46 -13.52 -2.09
CA LEU A 224 6.32 -13.22 -3.23
C LEU A 224 6.14 -11.75 -3.60
N SER A 225 7.25 -11.01 -3.64
CA SER A 225 7.25 -9.62 -4.09
C SER A 225 7.23 -9.58 -5.61
N ASN A 226 6.29 -8.84 -6.19
CA ASN A 226 6.33 -8.56 -7.62
C ASN A 226 7.40 -7.50 -7.90
N PHE A 227 8.33 -7.79 -8.81
CA PHE A 227 9.45 -6.89 -9.14
C PHE A 227 8.98 -5.56 -9.74
N ASP A 228 7.82 -5.57 -10.42
CA ASP A 228 7.28 -4.40 -11.10
C ASP A 228 6.46 -3.48 -10.16
N SER A 229 5.58 -4.06 -9.34
CA SER A 229 4.69 -3.27 -8.46
C SER A 229 5.22 -3.05 -7.03
N GLN A 230 6.31 -3.70 -6.62
CA GLN A 230 6.79 -3.75 -5.22
C GLN A 230 5.74 -4.23 -4.21
N GLU A 231 4.62 -4.78 -4.69
CA GLU A 231 3.57 -5.32 -3.84
C GLU A 231 3.81 -6.81 -3.62
N ASP A 232 3.71 -7.22 -2.36
CA ASP A 232 3.74 -8.63 -2.00
C ASP A 232 2.40 -9.29 -2.36
N ILE A 233 2.48 -10.51 -2.90
CA ILE A 233 1.32 -11.37 -3.17
C ILE A 233 1.42 -12.61 -2.30
N ALA A 234 0.34 -12.92 -1.60
CA ALA A 234 0.20 -14.08 -0.73
C ALA A 234 -0.40 -15.25 -1.51
N TYR A 235 0.35 -16.34 -1.62
CA TYR A 235 -0.06 -17.60 -2.24
C TYR A 235 -0.22 -18.71 -1.18
N PRO A 236 -1.16 -19.63 -1.36
CA PRO A 236 -1.25 -20.81 -0.50
C PRO A 236 -0.05 -21.74 -0.72
N ASN A 237 0.55 -22.24 0.36
CA ASN A 237 1.53 -23.33 0.28
C ASN A 237 0.85 -24.65 0.68
N ASP A 238 0.99 -25.69 -0.13
CA ASP A 238 0.43 -27.00 0.17
C ASP A 238 1.28 -27.69 1.27
N PRO A 239 0.73 -27.93 2.47
CA PRO A 239 1.47 -28.57 3.55
C PRO A 239 1.81 -30.04 3.26
N ARG A 240 1.27 -30.65 2.20
CA ARG A 240 1.55 -32.05 1.83
C ARG A 240 2.91 -32.26 1.20
N VAL A 241 3.58 -31.19 0.74
CA VAL A 241 4.82 -31.29 -0.04
C VAL A 241 5.96 -30.46 0.60
N PRO A 242 6.35 -30.71 1.86
CA PRO A 242 7.51 -30.05 2.44
C PRO A 242 8.79 -30.69 1.91
N ILE A 243 9.28 -30.24 0.75
CA ILE A 243 10.56 -30.67 0.20
C ILE A 243 11.64 -29.70 0.70
N LYS A 244 12.47 -30.17 1.63
CA LYS A 244 13.70 -29.46 2.01
C LYS A 244 14.83 -29.96 1.12
N VAL A 245 15.55 -29.02 0.51
CA VAL A 245 16.69 -29.29 -0.37
C VAL A 245 17.86 -28.46 0.15
N ASP A 246 19.00 -29.11 0.36
CA ASP A 246 20.22 -28.45 0.78
C ASP A 246 20.74 -27.48 -0.29
N ASP A 247 21.46 -26.44 0.13
CA ASP A 247 21.93 -25.41 -0.78
C ASP A 247 22.95 -25.93 -1.80
N ASP A 248 23.77 -26.91 -1.41
CA ASP A 248 24.71 -27.58 -2.30
C ASP A 248 23.99 -28.35 -3.42
N LEU A 249 22.87 -29.01 -3.10
CA LEU A 249 22.05 -29.71 -4.09
C LEU A 249 21.34 -28.74 -5.03
N LYS A 250 20.90 -27.58 -4.53
CA LYS A 250 20.37 -26.49 -5.37
C LYS A 250 21.44 -25.96 -6.33
N LEU A 251 22.68 -25.80 -5.85
CA LEU A 251 23.80 -25.33 -6.66
C LEU A 251 24.15 -26.34 -7.75
N LEU A 252 24.27 -27.62 -7.38
CA LEU A 252 24.51 -28.71 -8.31
C LEU A 252 23.43 -28.75 -9.39
N PHE A 253 22.14 -28.70 -9.00
CA PHE A 253 21.03 -28.71 -9.94
C PHE A 253 21.07 -27.53 -10.93
N ARG A 254 21.40 -26.32 -10.45
CA ARG A 254 21.54 -25.13 -11.31
C ARG A 254 22.77 -25.18 -12.23
N GLY A 255 23.81 -25.91 -11.83
CA GLY A 255 25.03 -26.09 -12.61
C GLY A 255 24.91 -27.16 -13.70
N ILE A 256 23.86 -27.98 -13.70
CA ILE A 256 23.62 -28.96 -14.77
C ILE A 256 23.19 -28.20 -16.03
N GLU A 257 24.09 -28.13 -17.02
CA GLU A 257 23.77 -27.60 -18.34
C GLU A 257 22.92 -28.61 -19.12
N LEU A 258 21.68 -28.23 -19.40
CA LEU A 258 20.80 -29.03 -20.26
C LEU A 258 21.12 -28.76 -21.74
N PRO A 259 21.16 -29.81 -22.59
CA PRO A 259 21.30 -29.62 -24.03
C PRO A 259 20.20 -28.69 -24.56
N ARG A 260 20.57 -27.75 -25.43
CA ARG A 260 19.61 -26.79 -26.00
C ARG A 260 18.69 -27.44 -27.04
N ASP A 261 19.15 -28.47 -27.73
CA ASP A 261 18.35 -29.19 -28.73
C ASP A 261 17.65 -30.41 -28.11
N MET A 262 16.36 -30.56 -28.43
CA MET A 262 15.53 -31.68 -27.98
C MET A 262 16.02 -33.04 -28.53
N LEU A 263 16.65 -33.07 -29.71
CA LEU A 263 17.25 -34.32 -30.23
C LEU A 263 18.43 -34.80 -29.37
N ASP A 264 19.20 -33.85 -28.82
CA ASP A 264 20.34 -34.17 -27.97
C ASP A 264 19.85 -34.73 -26.63
N ILE A 265 18.80 -34.12 -26.07
CA ILE A 265 18.11 -34.64 -24.87
C ILE A 265 17.58 -36.06 -25.12
N GLU A 266 16.90 -36.31 -26.25
CA GLU A 266 16.35 -37.64 -26.58
C GLU A 266 17.45 -38.69 -26.74
N ARG A 267 18.55 -38.34 -27.41
CA ARG A 267 19.72 -39.21 -27.57
C ARG A 267 20.38 -39.53 -26.23
N ASP A 268 20.56 -38.54 -25.37
CA ASP A 268 21.16 -38.73 -24.05
C ASP A 268 20.25 -39.55 -23.12
N LEU A 269 18.93 -39.37 -23.19
CA LEU A 269 17.96 -40.21 -22.49
C LEU A 269 18.05 -41.66 -22.95
N LEU A 270 18.07 -41.90 -24.27
CA LEU A 270 18.21 -43.25 -24.85
C LEU A 270 19.54 -43.90 -24.49
N LYS A 271 20.65 -43.15 -24.53
CA LYS A 271 21.98 -43.60 -24.12
C LYS A 271 21.99 -44.05 -22.65
N ASN A 272 21.22 -43.38 -21.80
CA ASN A 272 21.05 -43.72 -20.39
C ASN A 272 19.89 -44.71 -20.12
N GLY A 273 19.30 -45.32 -21.16
CA GLY A 273 18.24 -46.32 -21.03
C GLY A 273 16.85 -45.76 -20.62
N MET A 274 16.67 -44.44 -20.63
CA MET A 274 15.39 -43.79 -20.34
C MET A 274 14.58 -43.57 -21.62
N LYS A 275 13.27 -43.80 -21.55
CA LYS A 275 12.37 -43.56 -22.69
C LYS A 275 12.09 -42.06 -22.80
N PRO A 276 12.42 -41.40 -23.93
CA PRO A 276 12.10 -40.00 -24.08
C PRO A 276 10.59 -39.75 -24.12
N ALA A 277 10.14 -38.67 -23.47
CA ALA A 277 8.73 -38.29 -23.43
C ALA A 277 8.23 -37.77 -24.79
N THR A 278 9.15 -37.33 -25.65
CA THR A 278 8.87 -36.77 -26.98
C THR A 278 9.60 -37.62 -28.03
N ASN A 279 9.06 -37.68 -29.25
CA ASN A 279 9.75 -38.27 -30.40
C ASN A 279 9.97 -37.18 -31.46
N THR A 280 10.92 -36.30 -31.17
CA THR A 280 11.25 -35.12 -31.97
C THR A 280 11.89 -35.52 -33.29
N ALA A 281 12.66 -36.61 -33.33
CA ALA A 281 13.20 -37.18 -34.56
C ALA A 281 12.09 -37.51 -35.57
N LYS A 282 11.05 -38.24 -35.14
CA LYS A 282 9.91 -38.60 -36.00
C LYS A 282 9.14 -37.36 -36.45
N ARG A 283 8.92 -36.37 -35.56
CA ARG A 283 8.27 -35.09 -35.89
C ARG A 283 9.07 -34.25 -36.90
N ARG A 284 10.39 -34.18 -36.77
CA ARG A 284 11.26 -33.45 -37.71
C ARG A 284 11.30 -34.16 -39.06
N SER A 285 11.32 -35.49 -39.07
CA SER A 285 11.24 -36.26 -40.32
C SER A 285 9.89 -36.11 -41.02
N THR A 286 8.76 -36.11 -40.30
CA THR A 286 7.45 -35.83 -40.95
C THR A 286 7.35 -34.39 -41.41
N ALA A 287 7.83 -33.40 -40.66
CA ALA A 287 7.82 -32.01 -41.11
C ALA A 287 8.68 -31.77 -42.37
N GLN A 288 9.78 -32.52 -42.53
CA GLN A 288 10.62 -32.50 -43.72
C GLN A 288 10.02 -33.29 -44.89
N MET A 289 9.36 -34.43 -44.64
CA MET A 289 8.66 -35.21 -45.67
C MET A 289 7.36 -34.55 -46.13
N GLU A 290 6.64 -33.84 -45.27
CA GLU A 290 5.42 -33.08 -45.60
C GLU A 290 5.71 -31.69 -46.19
N GLY A 291 6.98 -31.34 -46.44
CA GLY A 291 7.34 -30.20 -47.27
C GLY A 291 6.79 -28.85 -46.79
N ILE A 292 6.94 -28.52 -45.50
CA ILE A 292 6.67 -27.15 -45.04
C ILE A 292 8.03 -26.43 -44.95
N PRO A 293 8.35 -25.49 -45.86
CA PRO A 293 9.61 -24.77 -45.81
C PRO A 293 9.65 -23.87 -44.56
N ALA A 294 10.79 -23.92 -43.87
CA ALA A 294 11.19 -22.88 -42.94
C ALA A 294 11.21 -21.53 -43.67
N SER A 295 10.53 -20.54 -43.08
CA SER A 295 10.35 -19.17 -43.58
C SER A 295 9.49 -19.05 -44.85
N LYS A 296 8.20 -18.74 -44.69
CA LYS A 296 7.54 -17.56 -45.29
C LYS A 296 6.40 -17.15 -44.36
N SER A 297 6.24 -15.85 -44.15
CA SER A 297 5.06 -15.24 -43.54
C SER A 297 3.79 -15.92 -44.05
N LYS A 298 2.86 -16.24 -43.13
CA LYS A 298 1.54 -16.81 -43.48
C LYS A 298 0.95 -16.03 -44.66
N PRO A 299 0.72 -16.63 -45.84
CA PRO A 299 -0.13 -16.02 -46.84
C PRO A 299 -1.52 -15.95 -46.20
N LYS A 300 -2.10 -14.75 -46.12
CA LYS A 300 -3.51 -14.55 -45.77
C LYS A 300 -4.33 -15.60 -46.52
N LYS A 301 -5.08 -16.41 -45.77
CA LYS A 301 -6.04 -17.38 -46.30
C LYS A 301 -6.93 -16.64 -47.29
N LYS A 302 -6.73 -16.85 -48.60
CA LYS A 302 -7.66 -16.33 -49.61
C LYS A 302 -9.02 -16.93 -49.28
N ASN A 303 -10.03 -16.07 -49.15
CA ASN A 303 -11.40 -16.47 -48.90
C ASN A 303 -11.79 -17.53 -49.92
N LYS A 304 -12.22 -18.69 -49.44
CA LYS A 304 -12.84 -19.71 -50.29
C LYS A 304 -14.19 -19.12 -50.70
N GLU A 305 -14.29 -18.64 -51.94
CA GLU A 305 -15.56 -18.20 -52.49
C GLU A 305 -16.59 -19.33 -52.39
N ILE A 306 -17.74 -18.99 -51.83
CA ILE A 306 -18.84 -19.91 -51.62
C ILE A 306 -19.43 -20.22 -53.01
N SER A 307 -19.14 -21.42 -53.52
CA SER A 307 -19.72 -21.90 -54.78
C SER A 307 -21.25 -22.08 -54.65
N LYS A 308 -21.97 -21.86 -55.77
CA LYS A 308 -23.45 -21.92 -55.94
C LYS A 308 -24.10 -23.22 -55.42
N ARG A 309 -23.32 -24.26 -55.07
CA ARG A 309 -23.79 -25.54 -54.53
C ARG A 309 -23.78 -25.63 -52.99
N THR A 310 -23.28 -24.62 -52.29
CA THR A 310 -23.18 -24.64 -50.83
C THR A 310 -24.50 -24.23 -50.19
N LYS A 311 -25.15 -25.13 -49.45
CA LYS A 311 -26.41 -24.84 -48.76
C LYS A 311 -26.18 -23.84 -47.62
N LEU A 312 -26.75 -22.64 -47.76
CA LEU A 312 -26.64 -21.58 -46.79
C LEU A 312 -27.78 -21.65 -45.77
N THR A 313 -27.46 -21.67 -44.47
CA THR A 313 -28.43 -21.77 -43.39
C THR A 313 -28.91 -20.41 -42.86
N ASN A 314 -28.33 -19.30 -43.32
CA ASN A 314 -28.63 -17.94 -42.86
C ASN A 314 -29.44 -17.16 -43.89
N VAL A 315 -30.71 -17.55 -44.09
CA VAL A 315 -31.62 -16.96 -45.08
C VAL A 315 -32.14 -15.55 -44.68
N HIS A 316 -32.01 -15.17 -43.42
CA HIS A 316 -32.58 -13.93 -42.87
C HIS A 316 -31.65 -12.69 -42.95
N LEU A 317 -30.44 -12.82 -43.51
CA LEU A 317 -29.47 -11.73 -43.66
C LEU A 317 -29.00 -11.59 -45.12
N PRO A 318 -29.84 -11.04 -46.01
CA PRO A 318 -29.55 -11.03 -47.45
C PRO A 318 -28.43 -10.06 -47.87
N GLU A 319 -28.13 -9.04 -47.06
CA GLU A 319 -27.08 -8.05 -47.38
C GLU A 319 -25.68 -8.67 -47.47
N LEU A 320 -25.43 -9.77 -46.75
CA LEU A 320 -24.12 -10.45 -46.74
C LEU A 320 -23.76 -11.14 -48.07
N PHE A 321 -24.72 -11.28 -49.01
CA PHE A 321 -24.56 -12.06 -50.24
C PHE A 321 -24.77 -11.26 -51.53
N GLN A 322 -24.95 -9.93 -51.45
CA GLN A 322 -25.18 -9.08 -52.62
C GLN A 322 -24.00 -9.11 -53.62
N ASN A 323 -22.78 -9.34 -53.14
CA ASN A 323 -21.55 -9.37 -53.95
C ASN A 323 -21.35 -10.65 -54.78
N LEU A 324 -22.29 -11.61 -54.74
CA LEU A 324 -22.21 -12.88 -55.49
C LEU A 324 -23.08 -12.91 -56.76
N LYS A 325 -23.76 -11.80 -57.10
CA LYS A 325 -24.70 -11.72 -58.24
C LYS A 325 -24.12 -11.07 -59.52
N GLY A 326 -22.84 -10.72 -59.54
CA GLY A 326 -22.17 -10.21 -60.74
C GLY A 326 -21.21 -11.25 -61.31
N ASP A 327 -21.67 -11.99 -62.32
CA ASP A 327 -20.97 -12.66 -63.43
C ASP A 327 -21.77 -13.88 -63.94
#